data_AF-A0AAU7MT94-F1
#
_entry.id   AF-A0AAU7MT94-F1
#
_cell.length_a   1.000
_cell.length_b   1.000
_cell.length_c   1.000
_cell.angle_alpha   90.00
_cell.angle_beta   90.00
_cell.angle_gamma   90.00
#
_symmetry.space_group_name_H-M   'P 1'
#
loop_
_entity.id
_entity.type
_entity.pdbx_description
1 polymer ?
#
loop_
_entity_poly.entity_id
_entity_poly.type
_entity_poly.pdbx_seq_one_letter_code
_entity_poly.pdbx_strand_id
1 'polypeptide(L)'
;MRLPWTSEWVNIYTWCGLQFAKTFEKTGRILAMEEVAPQQLSNYEKVLLQKLRVWIYEKRRQALRDKLKATKRSEANPSSNNQASLF
;
A
#
# COMPACT_ATOMS: atom_id res chain seq x y z
N MET A 1 -3.44 12.81 28.17
CA MET A 1 -2.64 11.67 27.63
C MET A 1 -2.77 11.68 26.11
N ARG A 2 -1.71 12.02 25.36
CA ARG A 2 -1.70 11.88 23.89
C ARG A 2 -1.27 10.45 23.58
N LEU A 3 -2.17 9.66 23.01
CA LEU A 3 -1.83 8.34 22.48
C LEU A 3 -0.79 8.51 21.36
N PRO A 4 0.20 7.61 21.25
CA PRO A 4 1.32 7.75 20.31
C PRO A 4 0.90 7.67 18.83
N TRP A 5 -0.35 7.29 18.56
CA TRP A 5 -0.97 7.31 17.25
C TRP A 5 -2.06 8.38 17.24
N THR A 6 -2.06 9.25 16.23
CA THR A 6 -3.17 10.20 16.05
C THR A 6 -4.44 9.35 15.82
N SER A 7 -5.46 9.55 16.64
CA SER A 7 -6.69 8.74 16.70
C SER A 7 -7.34 8.50 15.33
N GLU A 8 -7.11 9.43 14.41
CA GLU A 8 -7.59 9.43 13.03
C GLU A 8 -7.08 8.23 12.23
N TRP A 9 -5.81 7.81 12.40
CA TRP A 9 -5.28 6.66 11.67
C TRP A 9 -5.83 5.34 12.21
N VAL A 10 -6.11 5.27 13.53
CA VAL A 10 -6.76 4.11 14.13
C VAL A 10 -8.17 3.94 13.57
N ASN A 11 -8.93 5.03 13.51
CA ASN A 11 -10.28 5.05 12.91
C ASN A 11 -10.27 4.67 11.43
N ILE A 12 -9.33 5.21 10.66
CA ILE A 12 -9.16 4.85 9.24
C ILE A 12 -8.84 3.35 9.09
N TYR A 13 -7.94 2.82 9.92
CA TYR A 13 -7.53 1.42 9.88
C TYR A 13 -8.69 0.47 10.22
N THR A 14 -9.39 0.71 11.32
CA THR A 14 -10.53 -0.11 11.74
C THR A 14 -11.66 -0.05 10.73
N TRP A 15 -11.96 1.15 10.19
CA TRP A 15 -12.96 1.31 9.14
C TRP A 15 -12.60 0.55 7.87
N CYS A 16 -11.37 0.69 7.37
CA CYS A 16 -10.91 -0.05 6.19
C CYS A 16 -10.94 -1.57 6.41
N GLY A 17 -10.56 -2.05 7.60
CA GLY A 17 -10.63 -3.45 7.96
C GLY A 17 -12.07 -3.99 7.92
N LEU A 18 -13.02 -3.23 8.44
CA LEU A 18 -14.44 -3.60 8.37
C LEU A 18 -14.95 -3.64 6.93
N GLN A 19 -14.61 -2.64 6.10
CA GLN A 19 -15.00 -2.64 4.68
C GLN A 19 -14.45 -3.87 3.94
N PHE A 20 -13.19 -4.23 4.20
CA PHE A 20 -12.57 -5.43 3.63
C PHE A 20 -13.27 -6.71 4.11
N ALA A 21 -13.54 -6.84 5.41
CA ALA A 21 -14.23 -8.01 5.95
C ALA A 21 -15.63 -8.16 5.34
N LYS A 22 -16.37 -7.05 5.16
CA LYS A 22 -17.68 -7.04 4.47
C LYS A 22 -17.60 -7.49 3.01
N THR A 23 -16.49 -7.22 2.32
CA THR A 23 -16.34 -7.57 0.90
C THR A 23 -15.76 -8.97 0.69
N PHE A 24 -14.92 -9.48 1.60
CA PHE A 24 -14.10 -10.66 1.35
C PHE A 24 -14.16 -11.76 2.44
N GLU A 25 -14.69 -11.54 3.64
CA GLU A 25 -14.69 -12.53 4.74
C GLU A 25 -16.09 -12.96 5.22
N LYS A 26 -16.16 -14.15 5.85
CA LYS A 26 -17.37 -14.74 6.44
C LYS A 26 -17.73 -14.08 7.79
N THR A 27 -19.03 -14.05 8.05
CA THR A 27 -19.85 -13.38 9.07
C THR A 27 -19.28 -13.24 10.50
N GLY A 28 -18.42 -14.15 10.97
CA GLY A 28 -17.95 -14.18 12.36
C GLY A 28 -17.00 -13.04 12.76
N ARG A 29 -16.07 -12.66 11.87
CA ARG A 29 -15.11 -11.55 12.13
C ARG A 29 -15.74 -10.17 11.96
N ILE A 30 -16.83 -10.08 11.19
CA ILE A 30 -17.51 -8.84 10.89
C ILE A 30 -18.15 -8.25 12.16
N LEU A 31 -18.78 -9.07 13.00
CA LEU A 31 -19.49 -8.61 14.21
C LEU A 31 -18.55 -7.89 15.20
N ALA A 32 -17.41 -8.51 15.52
CA ALA A 32 -16.43 -7.90 16.43
C ALA A 32 -15.82 -6.60 15.87
N MET A 33 -15.73 -6.48 14.54
CA MET A 33 -15.23 -5.26 13.90
C MET A 33 -16.31 -4.17 13.79
N GLU A 34 -17.59 -4.53 13.66
CA GLU A 34 -18.70 -3.57 13.67
C GLU A 34 -18.88 -2.87 15.02
N GLU A 35 -18.58 -3.54 16.13
CA GLU A 35 -18.66 -2.94 17.48
C GLU A 35 -17.59 -1.86 17.72
N VAL A 36 -16.44 -1.97 17.06
CA VAL A 36 -15.27 -1.11 17.32
C VAL A 36 -15.03 -0.08 16.21
N ALA A 37 -15.40 -0.41 14.97
CA ALA A 37 -15.17 0.47 13.84
C ALA A 37 -16.15 1.66 13.84
N PRO A 38 -15.69 2.87 13.48
CA PRO A 38 -16.60 3.98 13.28
C PRO A 38 -17.56 3.65 12.13
N GLN A 39 -18.84 3.99 12.27
CA GLN A 39 -19.82 3.76 11.20
C GLN A 39 -19.45 4.49 9.90
N GLN A 40 -18.91 5.72 10.05
CA GLN A 40 -18.41 6.53 8.96
C GLN A 40 -17.18 7.31 9.40
N LEU A 41 -16.27 7.55 8.46
CA LEU A 41 -15.14 8.45 8.65
C LEU A 41 -15.60 9.91 8.57
N SER A 42 -15.01 10.76 9.42
CA SER A 42 -15.13 12.21 9.33
C SER A 42 -14.56 12.75 8.02
N ASN A 43 -14.90 13.99 7.64
CA ASN A 43 -14.35 14.62 6.44
C ASN A 43 -12.83 14.72 6.48
N TYR A 44 -12.26 15.00 7.65
CA TYR A 44 -10.81 15.06 7.83
C TYR A 44 -10.15 13.69 7.59
N GLU A 45 -10.69 12.63 8.18
CA GLU A 45 -10.20 11.26 7.98
C GLU A 45 -10.37 10.79 6.53
N LYS A 46 -11.45 11.18 5.85
CA LYS A 46 -11.65 10.91 4.42
C LYS A 46 -10.57 11.57 3.56
N VAL A 47 -10.22 12.83 3.84
CA VAL A 47 -9.14 13.55 3.15
C VAL A 47 -7.78 12.89 3.43
N LEU A 48 -7.51 12.49 4.68
CA LEU A 48 -6.31 11.74 5.04
C LEU A 48 -6.21 10.41 4.29
N LEU A 49 -7.29 9.64 4.25
CA LEU A 49 -7.38 8.38 3.52
C LEU A 49 -7.14 8.58 2.02
N GLN A 50 -7.67 9.65 1.42
CA GLN A 50 -7.43 9.97 0.02
C GLN A 50 -5.94 10.28 -0.24
N LYS A 51 -5.30 11.09 0.61
CA LYS A 51 -3.87 11.38 0.50
C LYS A 51 -3.02 10.11 0.63
N LEU A 52 -3.36 9.24 1.58
CA LEU A 52 -2.69 7.95 1.76
C LEU A 52 -2.82 7.07 0.52
N ARG A 53 -4.01 6.98 -0.09
CA ARG A 53 -4.22 6.23 -1.33
C ARG A 53 -3.34 6.74 -2.47
N VAL A 54 -3.32 8.06 -2.70
CA VAL A 54 -2.48 8.68 -3.73
C VAL A 54 -1.00 8.37 -3.49
N TRP A 55 -0.54 8.54 -2.26
CA TRP A 55 0.85 8.27 -1.89
C TRP A 55 1.25 6.81 -2.14
N ILE A 56 0.39 5.83 -1.76
CA ILE A 56 0.64 4.41 -2.04
C ILE A 56 0.77 4.17 -3.55
N TYR A 57 -0.11 4.76 -4.37
CA TYR A 57 -0.04 4.65 -5.83
C TYR A 57 1.26 5.23 -6.39
N GLU A 58 1.67 6.41 -5.91
CA GLU A 58 2.93 7.05 -6.31
C GLU A 58 4.14 6.19 -5.94
N LYS A 59 4.18 5.64 -4.72
CA LYS A 59 5.27 4.75 -4.28
C LYS A 59 5.34 3.47 -5.10
N ARG A 60 4.19 2.87 -5.42
CA ARG A 60 4.13 1.70 -6.31
C ARG A 60 4.63 2.04 -7.72
N ARG A 61 4.20 3.18 -8.27
CA ARG A 61 4.63 3.65 -9.59
C ARG A 61 6.13 3.93 -9.64
N GLN A 62 6.67 4.53 -8.58
CA GLN A 62 8.11 4.78 -8.46
C GLN A 62 8.89 3.46 -8.41
N ALA A 63 8.49 2.53 -7.54
CA ALA A 63 9.13 1.21 -7.44
C ALA A 63 9.10 0.45 -8.78
N LEU A 64 8.00 0.55 -9.53
CA LEU A 64 7.90 -0.06 -10.85
C LEU A 64 8.85 0.58 -11.88
N ARG A 65 8.94 1.91 -11.88
CA ARG A 65 9.88 2.65 -12.75
C ARG A 65 11.33 2.31 -12.43
N ASP A 66 11.66 2.19 -11.14
CA ASP A 66 13.01 1.86 -10.71
C ASP A 66 13.39 0.43 -11.11
N LYS A 67 12.48 -0.52 -10.95
CA LYS A 67 12.65 -1.89 -11.48
C LYS A 67 12.88 -1.89 -13.00
N LEU A 68 12.05 -1.17 -13.76
CA LEU A 68 12.20 -1.09 -15.23
C LEU A 68 13.54 -0.48 -15.65
N LYS A 69 14.00 0.58 -14.97
CA LYS A 69 15.31 1.19 -15.23
C LYS A 69 16.44 0.22 -14.91
N ALA A 70 16.33 -0.53 -13.81
CA ALA A 70 17.31 -1.54 -13.44
C ALA A 70 17.39 -2.67 -14.49
N THR A 71 16.24 -3.18 -14.96
CA THR A 71 16.19 -4.18 -16.04
C THR A 71 16.82 -3.65 -17.33
N LYS A 72 16.43 -2.46 -17.79
CA LYS A 72 17.03 -1.83 -18.99
C LYS A 72 18.54 -1.62 -18.87
N ARG A 73 19.04 -1.26 -17.68
CA ARG A 73 20.48 -1.10 -17.43
C ARG A 73 21.21 -2.45 -17.40
N SER A 74 20.55 -3.53 -16.99
CA SER A 74 21.12 -4.89 -17.08
C SER A 74 21.17 -5.40 -18.52
N GLU A 75 20.19 -5.05 -19.36
CA GLU A 75 20.18 -5.38 -20.80
C GLU A 75 21.18 -4.54 -21.59
N ALA A 76 21.40 -3.28 -21.20
CA ALA A 76 22.39 -2.38 -21.82
C ALA A 76 23.85 -2.70 -21.42
N ASN A 77 24.05 -3.54 -20.41
CA ASN A 77 25.34 -4.12 -20.05
C ASN A 77 25.35 -5.63 -20.37
N PRO A 78 25.31 -6.05 -21.65
CA PRO A 78 25.81 -7.37 -21.97
C PRO A 78 27.29 -7.34 -21.60
N SER A 79 27.68 -8.15 -20.61
CA SER A 79 29.06 -8.20 -20.12
C SER A 79 30.05 -8.24 -21.29
N SER A 80 30.94 -7.26 -21.34
CA SER A 80 32.02 -7.14 -22.32
C SER A 80 33.14 -8.18 -22.10
N ASN A 81 32.82 -9.46 -21.94
CA ASN A 81 33.83 -10.45 -21.56
C ASN A 81 33.71 -11.86 -22.15
N ASN A 82 32.96 -12.06 -23.25
CA ASN A 82 32.86 -13.37 -23.91
C ASN A 82 33.36 -13.38 -25.35
N GLN A 83 34.36 -12.55 -25.69
CA GLN A 83 35.03 -12.60 -27.00
C GLN A 83 36.56 -12.64 -26.84
N ALA A 84 37.04 -13.70 -26.21
CA ALA A 84 38.46 -14.07 -26.22
C ALA A 84 38.63 -15.59 -26.25
N SER A 85 37.93 -16.28 -27.16
CA SER A 85 38.32 -17.60 -27.66
C SER A 85 37.32 -18.06 -28.74
N LEU A 86 37.43 -17.55 -29.95
CA LEU A 86 36.85 -18.20 -31.13
C LEU A 86 37.88 -18.07 -32.25
N PHE A 87 38.80 -19.04 -32.20
CA PHE A 87 39.86 -19.38 -33.16
C PHE A 87 41.06 -18.44 -33.28
#